data_AF-A0A969SPB9-F1
#
_entry.id   AF-A0A969SPB9-F1
#
_cell.length_a   1.000
_cell.length_b   1.000
_cell.length_c   1.000
_cell.angle_alpha   90.00
_cell.angle_beta   90.00
_cell.angle_gamma   90.00
#
_symmetry.space_group_name_H-M   'P 1'
#
loop_
_entity.id
_entity.type
_entity.pdbx_description
1 polymer ?
#
loop_
_entity_poly.entity_id
_entity_poly.type
_entity_poly.pdbx_seq_one_letter_code
_entity_poly.pdbx_strand_id
1 'polypeptide(L)'
;DPDKDSQDGYNSTLIPIDSGNNSSGGVVQDIMGHTLFLLMYALKTDNVTMVLDSCHSGGAKRGNFVVRSRSNSKKLQINPKEIEYQSQWLKRLNLSPQEFLRLRRQGVAKGVVIASAKREQLAVDASFDDFSAGAFTYLFTQYLWQQPQNQSVKRILVDVSRSTNIYSDRKGYDQIPELETNTKQPNPPLYFTPFNANYAEAVITKINGNQVELWLGGVDSESLEAFEKDAVFTVADGGGKGFVKLESRQGLVGKGTLINTTQLKPGTLLQERIRGISPNIKLNIGLDDTFDSNTLNQAKQAFQTINRVSALPLRQQEVQYIFGAMTSARYQELQKRRIPNLPPVGSFGLFLATLDEILPKSFGDSGETVTDAIKRLIPKFKSLLAARIVKQMLGNTNTSKIKVTASMNIAGSQKVISETFPVRGFKKQTDNQNTLVKPPVITENGIPKLPIGTQVAFELENQESVPLYVSILVIDAAGEMAVIFPNDWGVAEGATLLSAGEKRTIPSQNDGFKLTVGEPLGMTEALIIASTSPLRTSLKALQGIAKRGGKTRGPIAPNEDEFLDVTDKLLDDLDTATRGGLNVEGVNLPAGVRGVDTNKLAAMAIPFDVLG
;
A
#
# COMPACT_ATOMS: atom_id res chain seq x y z
N ASP A 1 -13.83 13.40 -30.74
CA ASP A 1 -14.93 14.05 -30.02
C ASP A 1 -15.42 15.25 -30.84
N PRO A 2 -16.65 15.24 -31.39
CA PRO A 2 -17.16 16.37 -32.18
C PRO A 2 -17.27 17.66 -31.36
N ASP A 3 -17.54 17.56 -30.06
CA ASP A 3 -17.74 18.71 -29.18
C ASP A 3 -16.46 19.20 -28.49
N LYS A 4 -15.37 18.42 -28.58
CA LYS A 4 -14.06 18.69 -27.99
C LYS A 4 -14.14 19.15 -26.54
N ASP A 5 -14.83 18.37 -25.70
CA ASP A 5 -14.96 18.67 -24.26
C ASP A 5 -13.62 18.62 -23.51
N SER A 6 -12.57 18.09 -24.16
CA SER A 6 -11.20 18.08 -23.69
C SER A 6 -10.21 18.60 -24.73
N GLN A 7 -9.06 19.08 -24.23
CA GLN A 7 -8.01 19.68 -25.06
C GLN A 7 -7.41 18.74 -26.10
N ASP A 8 -7.40 17.43 -25.83
CA ASP A 8 -6.90 16.39 -26.73
C ASP A 8 -7.89 16.00 -27.86
N GLY A 9 -9.15 16.47 -27.78
CA GLY A 9 -10.21 16.15 -28.73
C GLY A 9 -10.70 14.69 -28.70
N TYR A 10 -10.35 13.90 -27.67
CA TYR A 10 -10.83 12.54 -27.46
C TYR A 10 -11.93 12.49 -26.39
N ASN A 11 -12.84 11.53 -26.50
CA ASN A 11 -13.90 11.30 -25.51
C ASN A 11 -13.60 10.01 -24.75
N SER A 12 -13.80 10.02 -23.43
CA SER A 12 -13.71 8.81 -22.61
C SER A 12 -14.93 7.93 -22.84
N THR A 13 -14.71 6.63 -23.00
CA THR A 13 -15.77 5.65 -23.23
C THR A 13 -15.67 4.47 -22.27
N LEU A 14 -16.82 3.89 -21.92
CA LEU A 14 -16.91 2.56 -21.32
C LEU A 14 -17.01 1.54 -22.46
N ILE A 15 -16.29 0.43 -22.33
CA ILE A 15 -16.16 -0.57 -23.39
C ILE A 15 -16.93 -1.84 -23.00
N PRO A 16 -18.12 -2.08 -23.59
CA PRO A 16 -18.82 -3.35 -23.45
C PRO A 16 -18.00 -4.53 -23.99
N ILE A 17 -18.25 -5.73 -23.46
CA ILE A 17 -17.54 -6.96 -23.87
C ILE A 17 -17.77 -7.31 -25.36
N ASP A 18 -18.89 -6.87 -25.91
CA ASP A 18 -19.32 -7.06 -27.30
C ASP A 18 -18.97 -5.87 -28.22
N SER A 19 -18.22 -4.88 -27.74
CA SER A 19 -17.86 -3.69 -28.53
C SER A 19 -16.97 -4.00 -29.75
N GLY A 20 -16.37 -5.19 -29.82
CA GLY A 20 -15.51 -5.65 -30.91
C GLY A 20 -14.09 -5.09 -30.82
N ASN A 21 -13.07 -5.90 -31.11
CA ASN A 21 -11.67 -5.48 -31.02
C ASN A 21 -11.13 -5.01 -32.38
N ASN A 22 -11.41 -3.76 -32.74
CA ASN A 22 -10.93 -3.18 -34.00
C ASN A 22 -9.60 -2.44 -33.81
N SER A 23 -8.51 -3.21 -33.67
CA SER A 23 -7.13 -2.70 -33.56
C SER A 23 -6.73 -1.80 -34.74
N SER A 24 -7.39 -1.96 -35.88
CA SER A 24 -7.14 -1.26 -37.15
C SER A 24 -7.90 0.08 -37.29
N GLY A 25 -8.81 0.39 -36.35
CA GLY A 25 -9.78 1.48 -36.46
C GLY A 25 -11.17 1.04 -36.90
N GLY A 26 -12.13 1.96 -36.89
CA GLY A 26 -13.52 1.73 -37.33
C GLY A 26 -14.56 2.21 -36.32
N VAL A 27 -15.83 1.96 -36.62
CA VAL A 27 -16.95 2.26 -35.72
C VAL A 27 -16.91 1.33 -34.51
N VAL A 28 -17.03 1.88 -33.30
CA VAL A 28 -17.04 1.12 -32.04
C VAL A 28 -18.38 1.16 -31.34
N GLN A 29 -18.76 0.08 -30.64
CA GLN A 29 -19.99 0.03 -29.84
C GLN A 29 -19.69 0.37 -28.37
N ASP A 30 -18.96 1.45 -28.16
CA ASP A 30 -18.64 1.92 -26.82
C ASP A 30 -19.75 2.84 -26.29
N ILE A 31 -19.88 2.92 -24.96
CA ILE A 31 -20.79 3.85 -24.28
C ILE A 31 -20.01 5.12 -23.95
N MET A 32 -20.42 6.27 -24.50
CA MET A 32 -19.71 7.53 -24.33
C MET A 32 -19.96 8.16 -22.95
N GLY A 33 -18.99 8.95 -22.47
CA GLY A 33 -19.17 9.77 -21.27
C GLY A 33 -20.35 10.76 -21.36
N HIS A 34 -20.74 11.18 -22.57
CA HIS A 34 -21.96 11.94 -22.82
C HIS A 34 -23.23 11.16 -22.45
N THR A 35 -23.33 9.91 -22.88
CA THR A 35 -24.45 9.02 -22.56
C THR A 35 -24.49 8.74 -21.06
N LEU A 36 -23.35 8.46 -20.43
CA LEU A 36 -23.27 8.27 -18.99
C LEU A 36 -23.80 9.49 -18.21
N PHE A 37 -23.40 10.70 -18.63
CA PHE A 37 -23.90 11.94 -18.04
C PHE A 37 -25.42 12.07 -18.15
N LEU A 38 -25.99 11.82 -19.34
CA LEU A 38 -27.45 11.92 -19.56
C LEU A 38 -28.21 10.90 -18.70
N LEU A 39 -27.71 9.68 -18.59
CA LEU A 39 -28.29 8.63 -17.75
C LEU A 39 -28.23 9.00 -16.26
N MET A 40 -27.11 9.54 -15.79
CA MET A 40 -26.99 10.06 -14.42
C MET A 40 -27.95 11.24 -14.17
N TYR A 41 -28.05 12.17 -15.12
CA TYR A 41 -28.94 13.32 -15.01
C TYR A 41 -30.41 12.89 -14.89
N ALA A 42 -30.79 11.80 -15.58
CA ALA A 42 -32.15 11.26 -15.56
C ALA A 42 -32.59 10.66 -14.20
N LEU A 43 -31.65 10.36 -13.30
CA LEU A 43 -31.95 9.77 -12.00
C LEU A 43 -32.88 10.66 -11.17
N LYS A 44 -33.85 10.04 -10.50
CA LYS A 44 -34.82 10.71 -9.62
C LYS A 44 -34.29 10.97 -8.21
N THR A 45 -32.98 10.88 -8.02
CA THR A 45 -32.28 11.11 -6.75
C THR A 45 -30.97 11.85 -7.01
N ASP A 46 -30.55 12.68 -6.07
CA ASP A 46 -29.22 13.31 -6.04
C ASP A 46 -28.23 12.51 -5.17
N ASN A 47 -28.73 11.52 -4.42
CA ASN A 47 -27.94 10.62 -3.58
C ASN A 47 -27.45 9.44 -4.44
N VAL A 48 -26.51 9.71 -5.32
CA VAL A 48 -25.89 8.71 -6.21
C VAL A 48 -24.38 8.75 -6.05
N THR A 49 -23.78 7.57 -5.95
CA THR A 49 -22.33 7.39 -5.90
C THR A 49 -21.96 6.46 -7.04
N MET A 50 -21.14 6.95 -7.97
CA MET A 50 -20.62 6.17 -9.08
C MET A 50 -19.12 5.94 -8.86
N VAL A 51 -18.69 4.69 -8.99
CA VAL A 51 -17.28 4.31 -8.89
C VAL A 51 -16.87 3.71 -10.23
N LEU A 52 -15.89 4.32 -10.87
CA LEU A 52 -15.38 3.96 -12.20
C LEU A 52 -13.96 3.43 -12.05
N ASP A 53 -13.80 2.10 -12.11
CA ASP A 53 -12.48 1.47 -12.11
C ASP A 53 -12.06 1.03 -13.54
N SER A 54 -11.52 1.98 -14.30
CA SER A 54 -11.19 1.83 -15.74
C SER A 54 -10.01 2.74 -16.16
N CYS A 55 -9.15 2.31 -17.10
CA CYS A 55 -7.98 3.08 -17.56
C CYS A 55 -8.26 3.99 -18.78
N HIS A 56 -7.22 4.74 -19.19
CA HIS A 56 -7.22 5.45 -20.48
C HIS A 56 -5.87 5.39 -21.28
N SER A 57 -5.39 4.19 -21.71
CA SER A 57 -4.68 3.90 -23.00
C SER A 57 -4.03 2.50 -23.08
N GLY A 58 -4.39 1.68 -24.08
CA GLY A 58 -3.64 0.47 -24.53
C GLY A 58 -3.82 -0.83 -23.72
N GLY A 59 -4.60 -1.78 -24.25
CA GLY A 59 -4.83 -3.12 -23.69
C GLY A 59 -3.66 -4.10 -23.85
N ALA A 60 -2.52 -3.75 -23.28
CA ALA A 60 -1.30 -4.56 -23.27
C ALA A 60 -0.96 -5.05 -21.86
N LYS A 61 -0.13 -6.10 -21.78
CA LYS A 61 0.48 -6.57 -20.54
C LYS A 61 1.72 -5.71 -20.24
N ARG A 62 1.98 -5.39 -18.96
CA ARG A 62 3.16 -4.63 -18.52
C ARG A 62 3.82 -5.33 -17.35
N GLY A 63 4.98 -5.95 -17.59
CA GLY A 63 5.63 -6.80 -16.60
C GLY A 63 4.66 -7.85 -16.06
N ASN A 64 4.35 -7.73 -14.76
CA ASN A 64 3.43 -8.63 -14.04
C ASN A 64 1.95 -8.19 -14.06
N PHE A 65 1.60 -7.04 -14.65
CA PHE A 65 0.26 -6.43 -14.58
C PHE A 65 -0.50 -6.50 -15.91
N VAL A 66 -1.83 -6.39 -15.81
CA VAL A 66 -2.74 -6.29 -16.95
C VAL A 66 -3.38 -4.90 -16.97
N VAL A 67 -3.28 -4.22 -18.11
CA VAL A 67 -3.90 -2.90 -18.34
C VAL A 67 -5.30 -3.07 -18.93
N ARG A 68 -6.31 -2.47 -18.30
CA ARG A 68 -7.74 -2.55 -18.68
C ARG A 68 -8.18 -1.44 -19.65
N SER A 69 -7.64 -1.39 -20.87
CA SER A 69 -8.10 -0.41 -21.87
C SER A 69 -7.93 -0.88 -23.32
N ARG A 70 -8.40 -0.06 -24.28
CA ARG A 70 -8.20 -0.27 -25.72
C ARG A 70 -7.13 0.68 -26.25
N SER A 71 -6.43 0.31 -27.32
CA SER A 71 -5.39 1.16 -27.90
C SER A 71 -5.98 2.47 -28.42
N ASN A 72 -5.27 3.57 -28.15
CA ASN A 72 -5.69 4.90 -28.59
C ASN A 72 -5.33 5.07 -30.08
N SER A 73 -6.14 4.52 -30.98
CA SER A 73 -5.98 4.73 -32.42
C SER A 73 -6.84 5.90 -32.88
N LYS A 74 -6.26 6.85 -33.62
CA LYS A 74 -6.95 7.98 -34.28
C LYS A 74 -8.05 7.58 -35.27
N LYS A 75 -8.33 6.28 -35.40
CA LYS A 75 -9.24 5.70 -36.39
C LYS A 75 -10.53 5.15 -35.78
N LEU A 76 -10.74 5.24 -34.46
CA LEU A 76 -12.01 4.84 -33.84
C LEU A 76 -13.08 5.93 -34.06
N GLN A 77 -14.28 5.51 -34.46
CA GLN A 77 -15.42 6.39 -34.78
C GLN A 77 -16.64 6.03 -33.92
N ILE A 78 -17.44 7.05 -33.59
CA ILE A 78 -18.67 6.89 -32.79
C ILE A 78 -19.72 6.13 -33.62
N ASN A 79 -20.41 5.18 -32.99
CA ASN A 79 -21.56 4.51 -33.59
C ASN A 79 -22.76 5.46 -33.76
N PRO A 80 -23.37 5.59 -34.95
CA PRO A 80 -24.56 6.42 -35.13
C PRO A 80 -25.70 6.12 -34.15
N LYS A 81 -25.85 4.86 -33.71
CA LYS A 81 -26.84 4.47 -32.70
C LYS A 81 -26.61 5.13 -31.34
N GLU A 82 -25.35 5.38 -30.98
CA GLU A 82 -24.99 6.06 -29.73
C GLU A 82 -25.45 7.53 -29.78
N ILE A 83 -25.24 8.21 -30.91
CA ILE A 83 -25.68 9.60 -31.14
C ILE A 83 -27.21 9.69 -31.14
N GLU A 84 -27.88 8.73 -31.78
CA GLU A 84 -29.34 8.67 -31.77
C GLU A 84 -29.87 8.48 -30.34
N TYR A 85 -29.25 7.59 -29.56
CA TYR A 85 -29.63 7.34 -28.18
C TYR A 85 -29.46 8.58 -27.28
N GLN A 86 -28.35 9.32 -27.43
CA GLN A 86 -28.15 10.61 -26.76
C GLN A 86 -29.25 11.62 -27.15
N SER A 87 -29.60 11.69 -28.43
CA SER A 87 -30.66 12.57 -28.93
C SER A 87 -32.03 12.24 -28.34
N GLN A 88 -32.33 10.94 -28.16
CA GLN A 88 -33.57 10.50 -27.50
C GLN A 88 -33.59 10.93 -26.03
N TRP A 89 -32.48 10.82 -25.31
CA TRP A 89 -32.38 11.26 -23.91
C TRP A 89 -32.50 12.76 -23.75
N LEU A 90 -31.85 13.56 -24.59
CA LEU A 90 -32.00 15.02 -24.58
C LEU A 90 -33.47 15.44 -24.71
N LYS A 91 -34.21 14.82 -25.63
CA LYS A 91 -35.66 15.05 -25.78
C LYS A 91 -36.44 14.66 -24.53
N ARG A 92 -36.19 13.48 -23.96
CA ARG A 92 -36.86 13.00 -22.73
C ARG A 92 -36.60 13.90 -21.52
N LEU A 93 -35.41 14.48 -21.44
CA LEU A 93 -34.99 15.35 -20.34
C LEU A 93 -35.32 16.83 -20.58
N ASN A 94 -35.88 17.17 -21.74
CA ASN A 94 -36.12 18.54 -22.19
C ASN A 94 -34.85 19.42 -22.11
N LEU A 95 -33.70 18.85 -22.48
CA LEU A 95 -32.40 19.54 -22.50
C LEU A 95 -32.04 19.93 -23.93
N SER A 96 -31.67 21.20 -24.14
CA SER A 96 -31.08 21.64 -25.40
C SER A 96 -29.63 21.13 -25.51
N PRO A 97 -29.09 20.91 -26.72
CA PRO A 97 -27.69 20.52 -26.90
C PRO A 97 -26.70 21.49 -26.25
N GLN A 98 -26.96 22.80 -26.34
CA GLN A 98 -26.09 23.83 -25.75
C GLN A 98 -26.08 23.76 -24.23
N GLU A 99 -27.25 23.56 -23.62
CA GLU A 99 -27.37 23.45 -22.17
C GLU A 99 -26.71 22.15 -21.66
N PHE A 100 -26.88 21.05 -22.39
CA PHE A 100 -26.19 19.80 -22.10
C PHE A 100 -24.66 19.97 -22.10
N LEU A 101 -24.09 20.59 -23.13
CA LEU A 101 -22.64 20.84 -23.20
C LEU A 101 -22.17 21.77 -22.08
N ARG A 102 -22.95 22.81 -21.77
CA ARG A 102 -22.65 23.72 -20.65
C ARG A 102 -22.58 22.95 -19.33
N LEU A 103 -23.57 22.11 -19.03
CA LEU A 103 -23.62 21.31 -17.81
C LEU A 103 -22.50 20.26 -17.78
N ARG A 104 -22.23 19.58 -18.89
CA ARG A 104 -21.18 18.55 -18.98
C ARG A 104 -19.77 19.11 -18.74
N ARG A 105 -19.52 20.36 -19.13
CA ARG A 105 -18.25 21.07 -18.91
C ARG A 105 -18.10 21.64 -17.50
N GLN A 106 -19.19 21.71 -16.72
CA GLN A 106 -19.13 22.14 -15.32
C GLN A 106 -18.74 21.00 -14.36
N GLY A 107 -18.91 19.74 -14.77
CA GLY A 107 -18.53 18.56 -14.00
C GLY A 107 -19.51 17.40 -14.20
N VAL A 108 -19.68 16.58 -13.17
CA VAL A 108 -20.63 15.46 -13.17
C VAL A 108 -22.09 15.89 -13.06
N ALA A 109 -22.98 15.07 -13.61
CA ALA A 109 -24.42 15.37 -13.67
C ALA A 109 -25.05 15.50 -12.27
N LYS A 110 -24.77 14.54 -11.38
CA LYS A 110 -25.34 14.44 -10.03
C LYS A 110 -24.43 13.61 -9.12
N GLY A 111 -24.49 13.88 -7.83
CA GLY A 111 -23.95 13.01 -6.78
C GLY A 111 -22.42 13.04 -6.70
N VAL A 112 -21.84 11.90 -6.35
CA VAL A 112 -20.41 11.65 -6.22
C VAL A 112 -19.96 10.73 -7.36
N VAL A 113 -18.86 11.08 -8.04
CA VAL A 113 -18.16 10.18 -8.96
C VAL A 113 -16.72 10.03 -8.52
N ILE A 114 -16.28 8.78 -8.37
CA ILE A 114 -14.90 8.43 -8.06
C ILE A 114 -14.33 7.66 -9.24
N ALA A 115 -13.24 8.15 -9.82
CA ALA A 115 -12.49 7.43 -10.84
C ALA A 115 -11.22 6.83 -10.22
N SER A 116 -10.84 5.64 -10.65
CA SER A 116 -9.70 4.91 -10.08
C SER A 116 -8.32 5.45 -10.48
N ALA A 117 -8.26 6.28 -11.51
CA ALA A 117 -7.04 6.86 -12.07
C ALA A 117 -7.37 8.20 -12.76
N LYS A 118 -6.36 9.06 -12.91
CA LYS A 118 -6.49 10.27 -13.74
C LYS A 118 -6.66 9.92 -15.22
N ARG A 119 -7.14 10.89 -16.01
CA ARG A 119 -7.37 10.75 -17.45
C ARG A 119 -6.16 10.22 -18.24
N GLU A 120 -4.96 10.60 -17.86
CA GLU A 120 -3.70 10.20 -18.49
C GLU A 120 -3.05 8.94 -17.88
N GLN A 121 -3.62 8.42 -16.79
CA GLN A 121 -3.07 7.31 -16.03
C GLN A 121 -3.73 5.98 -16.38
N LEU A 122 -3.07 4.89 -15.98
CA LEU A 122 -3.57 3.55 -16.16
C LEU A 122 -4.14 3.01 -14.85
N ALA A 123 -5.36 2.48 -14.90
CA ALA A 123 -5.84 1.58 -13.87
C ALA A 123 -5.26 0.17 -14.11
N VAL A 124 -4.81 -0.53 -13.08
CA VAL A 124 -4.23 -1.86 -13.28
C VAL A 124 -4.99 -2.94 -12.51
N ASP A 125 -5.04 -4.12 -13.13
CA ASP A 125 -5.26 -5.35 -12.37
C ASP A 125 -3.96 -5.81 -11.78
N ALA A 126 -3.95 -5.87 -10.46
CA ALA A 126 -2.81 -6.29 -9.69
C ALA A 126 -3.00 -7.72 -9.19
N SER A 127 -1.89 -8.45 -9.10
CA SER A 127 -1.82 -9.72 -8.38
C SER A 127 -1.57 -9.44 -6.90
N PHE A 128 -2.37 -10.07 -6.05
CA PHE A 128 -2.28 -10.04 -4.60
C PHE A 128 -2.08 -11.49 -4.15
N ASP A 129 -0.82 -11.91 -4.01
CA ASP A 129 -0.46 -13.31 -3.75
C ASP A 129 -1.10 -14.32 -4.74
N ASP A 130 -2.20 -14.96 -4.35
CA ASP A 130 -2.87 -16.07 -5.05
C ASP A 130 -4.14 -15.66 -5.83
N PHE A 131 -4.49 -14.37 -5.86
CA PHE A 131 -5.61 -13.87 -6.66
C PHE A 131 -5.27 -12.52 -7.34
N SER A 132 -6.19 -12.03 -8.18
CA SER A 132 -6.06 -10.73 -8.84
C SER A 132 -7.32 -9.90 -8.68
N ALA A 133 -7.15 -8.58 -8.57
CA ALA A 133 -8.23 -7.61 -8.49
C ALA A 133 -7.79 -6.26 -9.08
N GLY A 134 -8.75 -5.38 -9.36
CA GLY A 134 -8.43 -3.98 -9.66
C GLY A 134 -7.75 -3.35 -8.44
N ALA A 135 -6.56 -2.78 -8.62
CA ALA A 135 -5.74 -2.30 -7.51
C ALA A 135 -6.51 -1.26 -6.66
N PHE A 136 -7.13 -0.29 -7.33
CA PHE A 136 -7.99 0.68 -6.68
C PHE A 136 -9.21 0.06 -6.01
N THR A 137 -9.95 -0.82 -6.69
CA THR A 137 -11.14 -1.46 -6.10
C THR A 137 -10.81 -2.19 -4.80
N TYR A 138 -9.70 -2.94 -4.75
CA TYR A 138 -9.33 -3.64 -3.53
C TYR A 138 -8.95 -2.67 -2.42
N LEU A 139 -8.05 -1.70 -2.68
CA LEU A 139 -7.64 -0.71 -1.68
C LEU A 139 -8.81 0.16 -1.18
N PHE A 140 -9.72 0.54 -2.08
CA PHE A 140 -10.91 1.31 -1.73
C PHE A 140 -11.86 0.52 -0.85
N THR A 141 -12.18 -0.72 -1.22
CA THR A 141 -13.10 -1.56 -0.43
C THR A 141 -12.50 -1.95 0.92
N GLN A 142 -11.19 -2.26 0.96
CA GLN A 142 -10.45 -2.50 2.20
C GLN A 142 -10.51 -1.29 3.14
N TYR A 143 -10.30 -0.07 2.61
CA TYR A 143 -10.41 1.15 3.41
C TYR A 143 -11.81 1.32 4.02
N LEU A 144 -12.87 1.07 3.24
CA LEU A 144 -14.25 1.17 3.73
C LEU A 144 -14.54 0.16 4.84
N TRP A 145 -13.99 -1.06 4.76
CA TRP A 145 -14.08 -2.07 5.82
C TRP A 145 -13.35 -1.68 7.11
N GLN A 146 -12.32 -0.85 6.99
CA GLN A 146 -11.50 -0.38 8.12
C GLN A 146 -11.90 0.99 8.64
N GLN A 147 -12.95 1.60 8.09
CA GLN A 147 -13.28 2.98 8.40
C GLN A 147 -13.76 3.16 9.87
N PRO A 148 -13.06 3.98 10.69
CA PRO A 148 -13.32 4.07 12.13
C PRO A 148 -14.51 4.98 12.50
N GLN A 149 -14.93 5.84 11.57
CA GLN A 149 -16.00 6.82 11.79
C GLN A 149 -16.60 7.28 10.47
N ASN A 150 -17.78 7.90 10.51
CA ASN A 150 -18.35 8.58 9.36
C ASN A 150 -17.44 9.72 8.93
N GLN A 151 -16.98 9.68 7.68
CA GLN A 151 -16.12 10.72 7.09
C GLN A 151 -16.78 11.25 5.82
N SER A 152 -16.41 12.48 5.44
CA SER A 152 -16.81 13.02 4.14
C SER A 152 -16.10 12.28 3.01
N VAL A 153 -16.74 12.23 1.84
CA VAL A 153 -16.15 11.63 0.63
C VAL A 153 -14.78 12.20 0.28
N LYS A 154 -14.55 13.50 0.51
CA LYS A 154 -13.25 14.14 0.28
C LYS A 154 -12.16 13.57 1.18
N ARG A 155 -12.46 13.33 2.45
CA ARG A 155 -11.48 12.75 3.38
C ARG A 155 -11.19 11.29 3.03
N ILE A 156 -12.23 10.52 2.71
CA ILE A 156 -12.10 9.14 2.25
C ILE A 156 -11.17 9.08 1.04
N LEU A 157 -11.39 9.94 0.03
CA LEU A 157 -10.55 9.97 -1.15
C LEU A 157 -9.10 10.31 -0.81
N VAL A 158 -8.83 11.31 0.03
CA VAL A 158 -7.44 11.64 0.43
C VAL A 158 -6.72 10.43 1.04
N ASP A 159 -7.40 9.68 1.92
CA ASP A 159 -6.80 8.51 2.55
C ASP A 159 -6.62 7.34 1.57
N VAL A 160 -7.59 7.10 0.67
CA VAL A 160 -7.51 6.06 -0.37
C VAL A 160 -6.46 6.42 -1.43
N SER A 161 -6.35 7.68 -1.83
CA SER A 161 -5.33 8.17 -2.75
C SER A 161 -3.93 7.98 -2.17
N ARG A 162 -3.76 8.18 -0.85
CA ARG A 162 -2.49 7.87 -0.18
C ARG A 162 -2.14 6.38 -0.34
N SER A 163 -3.04 5.47 0.02
CA SER A 163 -2.78 4.03 -0.08
C SER A 163 -2.56 3.57 -1.52
N THR A 164 -3.30 4.12 -2.48
CA THR A 164 -3.18 3.78 -3.90
C THR A 164 -1.86 4.29 -4.46
N ASN A 165 -1.44 5.51 -4.11
CA ASN A 165 -0.19 6.10 -4.56
C ASN A 165 1.03 5.36 -3.98
N ILE A 166 1.02 5.00 -2.68
CA ILE A 166 2.05 4.13 -2.08
C ILE A 166 2.12 2.79 -2.82
N TYR A 167 0.97 2.17 -3.06
CA TYR A 167 0.92 0.86 -3.73
C TYR A 167 1.42 0.95 -5.19
N SER A 168 1.01 1.97 -5.94
CA SER A 168 1.35 2.11 -7.36
C SER A 168 2.83 2.45 -7.56
N ASP A 169 3.36 3.39 -6.77
CA ASP A 169 4.78 3.80 -6.79
C ASP A 169 5.71 2.60 -6.57
N ARG A 170 5.45 1.81 -5.52
CA ARG A 170 6.23 0.60 -5.21
C ARG A 170 6.24 -0.44 -6.33
N LYS A 171 5.24 -0.42 -7.22
CA LYS A 171 5.11 -1.34 -8.34
C LYS A 171 5.59 -0.71 -9.66
N GLY A 172 5.89 0.59 -9.69
CA GLY A 172 6.41 1.33 -10.85
C GLY A 172 5.33 1.82 -11.80
N TYR A 173 4.18 2.26 -11.30
CA TYR A 173 3.15 2.93 -12.09
C TYR A 173 2.47 4.04 -11.29
N ASP A 174 1.78 4.93 -12.01
CA ASP A 174 0.98 5.98 -11.41
C ASP A 174 -0.50 5.62 -11.46
N GLN A 175 -1.15 5.59 -10.29
CA GLN A 175 -2.60 5.49 -10.19
C GLN A 175 -3.10 6.36 -9.05
N ILE A 176 -3.67 7.51 -9.39
CA ILE A 176 -4.20 8.48 -8.45
C ILE A 176 -5.71 8.59 -8.67
N PRO A 177 -6.54 8.19 -7.68
CA PRO A 177 -7.98 8.34 -7.77
C PRO A 177 -8.43 9.80 -7.88
N GLU A 178 -9.49 10.04 -8.64
CA GLU A 178 -10.12 11.36 -8.79
C GLU A 178 -11.54 11.37 -8.21
N LEU A 179 -11.97 12.55 -7.75
CA LEU A 179 -13.30 12.79 -7.20
C LEU A 179 -13.92 14.00 -7.86
N GLU A 180 -15.10 13.79 -8.46
CA GLU A 180 -15.98 14.86 -8.90
C GLU A 180 -17.29 14.79 -8.10
N THR A 181 -17.82 15.96 -7.71
CA THR A 181 -19.06 16.04 -6.92
C THR A 181 -19.98 17.10 -7.48
N ASN A 182 -21.26 16.76 -7.62
CA ASN A 182 -22.35 17.69 -7.86
C ASN A 182 -23.47 17.40 -6.85
N THR A 183 -23.31 17.92 -5.64
CA THR A 183 -24.14 17.58 -4.48
C THR A 183 -24.72 18.84 -3.85
N LYS A 184 -25.99 18.79 -3.44
CA LYS A 184 -26.65 19.88 -2.70
C LYS A 184 -26.01 20.11 -1.32
N GLN A 185 -25.60 19.02 -0.67
CA GLN A 185 -24.87 19.08 0.60
C GLN A 185 -23.38 19.30 0.33
N PRO A 186 -22.71 20.25 1.02
CA PRO A 186 -21.27 20.35 1.00
C PRO A 186 -20.64 19.16 1.75
N ASN A 187 -19.70 18.46 1.11
CA ASN A 187 -18.92 17.35 1.67
C ASN A 187 -19.78 16.19 2.26
N PRO A 188 -20.65 15.54 1.46
CA PRO A 188 -21.49 14.46 1.95
C PRO A 188 -20.68 13.21 2.35
N PRO A 189 -21.26 12.31 3.17
CA PRO A 189 -20.77 10.94 3.30
C PRO A 189 -20.75 10.23 1.94
N LEU A 190 -19.86 9.25 1.76
CA LEU A 190 -19.70 8.54 0.49
C LEU A 190 -21.02 8.03 -0.11
N TYR A 191 -21.92 7.48 0.70
CA TYR A 191 -23.22 6.94 0.27
C TYR A 191 -24.42 7.77 0.75
N PHE A 192 -24.20 9.05 1.10
CA PHE A 192 -25.26 9.97 1.58
C PHE A 192 -26.04 9.46 2.80
N THR A 193 -25.51 8.46 3.50
CA THR A 193 -26.11 7.80 4.66
C THR A 193 -25.01 7.61 5.71
N PRO A 194 -25.31 7.86 7.00
CA PRO A 194 -24.38 7.50 8.06
C PRO A 194 -24.33 5.97 8.17
N PHE A 195 -23.16 5.42 8.44
CA PHE A 195 -23.00 4.03 8.83
C PHE A 195 -22.55 3.93 10.29
N ASN A 196 -22.88 2.80 10.92
CA ASN A 196 -22.32 2.47 12.22
C ASN A 196 -20.90 1.98 12.00
N ALA A 197 -19.92 2.76 12.44
CA ALA A 197 -18.53 2.38 12.30
C ALA A 197 -18.21 1.16 13.17
N ASN A 198 -18.26 -0.01 12.52
CA ASN A 198 -17.81 -1.30 13.00
C ASN A 198 -16.78 -1.80 11.98
N TYR A 199 -15.52 -1.46 12.21
CA TYR A 199 -14.42 -1.85 11.33
C TYR A 199 -13.94 -3.27 11.67
N ALA A 200 -13.57 -4.01 10.64
CA ALA A 200 -13.24 -5.42 10.75
C ALA A 200 -12.29 -5.86 9.64
N GLU A 201 -11.36 -6.76 9.95
CA GLU A 201 -10.54 -7.44 8.94
C GLU A 201 -11.35 -8.52 8.21
N ALA A 202 -12.30 -9.13 8.92
CA ALA A 202 -13.02 -10.28 8.41
C ALA A 202 -14.47 -10.34 8.87
N VAL A 203 -15.28 -11.13 8.16
CA VAL A 203 -16.65 -11.48 8.54
C VAL A 203 -16.88 -12.97 8.39
N ILE A 204 -17.55 -13.59 9.37
CA ILE A 204 -17.96 -14.99 9.25
C ILE A 204 -19.05 -15.11 8.19
N THR A 205 -18.84 -15.93 7.16
CA THR A 205 -19.83 -16.17 6.10
C THR A 205 -20.60 -17.47 6.32
N LYS A 206 -19.98 -18.49 6.92
CA LYS A 206 -20.61 -19.79 7.25
C LYS A 206 -20.05 -20.38 8.53
N ILE A 207 -20.86 -21.20 9.21
CA ILE A 207 -20.48 -21.96 10.41
C ILE A 207 -21.04 -23.38 10.32
N ASN A 208 -20.18 -24.37 10.48
CA ASN A 208 -20.51 -25.79 10.53
C ASN A 208 -19.84 -26.42 11.76
N GLY A 209 -20.58 -26.50 12.88
CA GLY A 209 -19.99 -26.96 14.14
C GLY A 209 -18.91 -25.98 14.64
N ASN A 210 -17.67 -26.46 14.74
CA ASN A 210 -16.51 -25.62 15.09
C ASN A 210 -15.81 -25.00 13.87
N GLN A 211 -16.12 -25.44 12.65
CA GLN A 211 -15.51 -24.92 11.44
C GLN A 211 -16.24 -23.67 10.95
N VAL A 212 -15.48 -22.70 10.46
CA VAL A 212 -16.02 -21.45 9.92
C VAL A 212 -15.39 -21.11 8.57
N GLU A 213 -16.20 -20.51 7.70
CA GLU A 213 -15.70 -19.77 6.54
C GLU A 213 -15.73 -18.28 6.85
N LEU A 214 -14.68 -17.58 6.45
CA LEU A 214 -14.48 -16.15 6.64
C LEU A 214 -14.32 -15.47 5.29
N TRP A 215 -14.84 -14.25 5.16
CA TRP A 215 -14.41 -13.34 4.10
C TRP A 215 -13.45 -12.30 4.68
N LEU A 216 -12.26 -12.19 4.10
CA LEU A 216 -11.12 -11.40 4.57
C LEU A 216 -10.98 -10.05 3.86
N GLY A 217 -12.10 -9.47 3.40
CA GLY A 217 -12.10 -8.26 2.57
C GLY A 217 -11.57 -6.98 3.25
N GLY A 218 -11.45 -6.98 4.58
CA GLY A 218 -10.88 -5.86 5.34
C GLY A 218 -9.40 -6.02 5.67
N VAL A 219 -8.76 -7.13 5.29
CA VAL A 219 -7.32 -7.35 5.50
C VAL A 219 -6.54 -6.45 4.53
N ASP A 220 -5.48 -5.81 5.02
CA ASP A 220 -4.61 -4.97 4.20
C ASP A 220 -3.83 -5.81 3.17
N SER A 221 -3.77 -5.32 1.93
CA SER A 221 -3.17 -6.05 0.80
C SER A 221 -1.70 -6.42 1.02
N GLU A 222 -0.95 -5.62 1.79
CA GLU A 222 0.47 -5.86 2.04
C GLU A 222 0.69 -6.87 3.16
N SER A 223 -0.33 -7.09 3.99
CA SER A 223 -0.31 -8.04 5.11
C SER A 223 -0.94 -9.39 4.78
N LEU A 224 -1.58 -9.53 3.61
CA LEU A 224 -2.44 -10.67 3.29
C LEU A 224 -1.71 -12.03 3.31
N GLU A 225 -0.43 -12.05 2.95
CA GLU A 225 0.44 -13.24 3.05
C GLU A 225 0.55 -13.73 4.50
N ALA A 226 0.55 -12.83 5.49
CA ALA A 226 0.55 -13.16 6.91
C ALA A 226 -0.81 -13.68 7.43
N PHE A 227 -1.82 -13.74 6.56
CA PHE A 227 -3.12 -14.38 6.80
C PHE A 227 -3.29 -15.63 5.93
N GLU A 228 -2.22 -16.36 5.61
CA GLU A 228 -2.33 -17.68 4.99
C GLU A 228 -2.90 -18.71 5.99
N LYS A 229 -2.38 -18.71 7.22
CA LYS A 229 -2.76 -19.62 8.31
C LYS A 229 -2.33 -19.07 9.66
N ASP A 230 -2.86 -19.66 10.73
CA ASP A 230 -2.49 -19.43 12.13
C ASP A 230 -2.69 -18.02 12.68
N ALA A 231 -3.12 -17.06 11.85
CA ALA A 231 -3.68 -15.80 12.28
C ALA A 231 -4.92 -16.03 13.15
N VAL A 232 -5.10 -15.19 14.16
CA VAL A 232 -6.20 -15.30 15.11
C VAL A 232 -6.98 -14.01 15.11
N PHE A 233 -8.29 -14.16 14.98
CA PHE A 233 -9.24 -13.07 15.04
C PHE A 233 -10.06 -13.14 16.33
N THR A 234 -10.50 -11.98 16.80
CA THR A 234 -11.45 -11.81 17.90
C THR A 234 -12.72 -11.15 17.39
N VAL A 235 -13.85 -11.35 18.08
CA VAL A 235 -15.10 -10.65 17.75
C VAL A 235 -14.94 -9.13 17.87
N ALA A 236 -15.47 -8.41 16.88
CA ALA A 236 -15.43 -6.94 16.79
C ALA A 236 -16.56 -6.26 17.61
N ASP A 237 -16.78 -6.69 18.85
CA ASP A 237 -17.84 -6.18 19.75
C ASP A 237 -17.29 -5.35 20.92
N GLY A 238 -15.96 -5.19 21.00
CA GLY A 238 -15.27 -4.52 22.11
C GLY A 238 -15.18 -5.35 23.39
N GLY A 239 -15.86 -6.50 23.47
CA GLY A 239 -15.85 -7.42 24.59
C GLY A 239 -14.92 -8.63 24.40
N GLY A 240 -14.49 -8.90 23.16
CA GLY A 240 -13.47 -9.91 22.85
C GLY A 240 -13.89 -11.36 23.10
N LYS A 241 -15.20 -11.63 23.17
CA LYS A 241 -15.70 -12.97 23.50
C LYS A 241 -15.76 -13.86 22.26
N GLY A 242 -14.67 -14.57 22.02
CA GLY A 242 -14.61 -15.62 21.01
C GLY A 242 -13.49 -15.40 20.02
N PHE A 243 -12.74 -16.47 19.75
CA PHE A 243 -11.61 -16.45 18.84
C PHE A 243 -11.89 -17.32 17.63
N VAL A 244 -11.36 -16.89 16.50
CA VAL A 244 -11.30 -17.71 15.29
C VAL A 244 -9.85 -17.84 14.89
N LYS A 245 -9.35 -19.07 14.83
CA LYS A 245 -8.03 -19.37 14.29
C LYS A 245 -8.17 -19.72 12.81
N LEU A 246 -7.43 -19.02 11.98
CA LEU A 246 -7.35 -19.30 10.56
C LEU A 246 -6.51 -20.57 10.33
N GLU A 247 -7.00 -21.47 9.50
CA GLU A 247 -6.32 -22.71 9.13
C GLU A 247 -5.78 -22.65 7.70
N SER A 248 -6.47 -21.94 6.82
CA SER A 248 -6.08 -21.73 5.42
C SER A 248 -6.79 -20.52 4.83
N ARG A 249 -6.24 -20.01 3.72
CA ARG A 249 -6.83 -18.96 2.88
C ARG A 249 -6.69 -19.32 1.40
N GLN A 250 -7.69 -18.96 0.61
CA GLN A 250 -7.63 -18.89 -0.85
C GLN A 250 -8.27 -17.57 -1.30
N GLY A 251 -7.49 -16.69 -1.93
CA GLY A 251 -7.89 -15.32 -2.22
C GLY A 251 -8.33 -14.61 -0.94
N LEU A 252 -9.56 -14.09 -0.93
CA LEU A 252 -10.15 -13.45 0.25
C LEU A 252 -11.05 -14.38 1.07
N VAL A 253 -11.05 -15.69 0.80
CA VAL A 253 -11.84 -16.68 1.55
C VAL A 253 -10.94 -17.44 2.50
N GLY A 254 -11.20 -17.30 3.79
CA GLY A 254 -10.53 -18.03 4.86
C GLY A 254 -11.35 -19.22 5.34
N LYS A 255 -10.67 -20.28 5.78
CA LYS A 255 -11.26 -21.37 6.57
C LYS A 255 -10.56 -21.44 7.90
N GLY A 256 -11.32 -21.66 8.96
CA GLY A 256 -10.76 -21.69 10.32
C GLY A 256 -11.64 -22.43 11.30
N THR A 257 -11.22 -22.38 12.56
CA THR A 257 -11.92 -23.00 13.68
C THR A 257 -12.19 -22.03 14.82
N LEU A 258 -13.35 -22.21 15.46
CA LEU A 258 -13.71 -21.50 16.68
C LEU A 258 -12.86 -22.01 17.85
N ILE A 259 -12.27 -21.08 18.60
CA ILE A 259 -11.57 -21.37 19.86
C ILE A 259 -12.40 -20.82 21.01
N ASN A 260 -12.67 -21.69 22.00
CA ASN A 260 -13.34 -21.36 23.26
C ASN A 260 -14.73 -20.69 23.09
N THR A 261 -15.40 -20.90 21.94
CA THR A 261 -16.77 -20.42 21.68
C THR A 261 -17.48 -21.32 20.68
N THR A 262 -18.81 -21.44 20.80
CA THR A 262 -19.67 -22.16 19.86
C THR A 262 -20.88 -21.34 19.41
N GLN A 263 -20.98 -20.08 19.84
CA GLN A 263 -22.19 -19.26 19.70
C GLN A 263 -22.11 -18.17 18.64
N LEU A 264 -21.04 -18.13 17.84
CA LEU A 264 -20.94 -17.15 16.75
C LEU A 264 -21.95 -17.49 15.64
N LYS A 265 -22.29 -16.50 14.81
CA LYS A 265 -23.23 -16.64 13.68
C LYS A 265 -22.66 -16.02 12.40
N PRO A 266 -23.11 -16.43 11.20
CA PRO A 266 -22.83 -15.69 9.97
C PRO A 266 -23.16 -14.20 10.11
N GLY A 267 -22.32 -13.34 9.52
CA GLY A 267 -22.36 -11.88 9.67
C GLY A 267 -21.60 -11.33 10.88
N THR A 268 -21.03 -12.19 11.74
CA THR A 268 -20.18 -11.73 12.86
C THR A 268 -18.89 -11.13 12.31
N LEU A 269 -18.65 -9.86 12.65
CA LEU A 269 -17.44 -9.12 12.30
C LEU A 269 -16.28 -9.52 13.23
N LEU A 270 -15.10 -9.63 12.64
CA LEU A 270 -13.89 -10.12 13.28
C LEU A 270 -12.74 -9.13 13.09
N GLN A 271 -12.00 -8.91 14.16
CA GLN A 271 -10.80 -8.07 14.19
C GLN A 271 -9.56 -8.92 14.40
N GLU A 272 -8.46 -8.56 13.76
CA GLU A 272 -7.15 -9.15 14.00
C GLU A 272 -6.79 -9.04 15.49
N ARG A 273 -6.33 -10.16 16.06
CA ARG A 273 -5.80 -10.24 17.42
C ARG A 273 -4.33 -10.62 17.40
N ILE A 274 -3.99 -11.67 16.67
CA ILE A 274 -2.62 -12.15 16.47
C ILE A 274 -2.39 -12.37 14.98
N ARG A 275 -1.29 -11.81 14.46
CA ARG A 275 -0.78 -12.12 13.12
C ARG A 275 0.10 -13.37 13.15
N GLY A 276 -0.06 -14.24 12.16
CA GLY A 276 0.85 -15.35 11.92
C GLY A 276 1.86 -14.99 10.82
N ILE A 277 3.09 -14.65 11.20
CA ILE A 277 4.15 -14.36 10.23
C ILE A 277 4.97 -15.64 9.99
N SER A 278 5.04 -16.09 8.74
CA SER A 278 5.88 -17.21 8.35
C SER A 278 7.37 -16.85 8.51
N PRO A 279 8.20 -17.70 9.15
CA PRO A 279 9.64 -17.49 9.18
C PRO A 279 10.28 -17.64 7.79
N ASN A 280 9.56 -18.25 6.83
CA ASN A 280 10.05 -18.56 5.50
C ASN A 280 9.51 -17.58 4.43
N ILE A 281 9.17 -16.34 4.81
CA ILE A 281 8.85 -15.29 3.82
C ILE A 281 9.96 -15.25 2.77
N LYS A 282 9.55 -15.23 1.51
CA LYS A 282 10.44 -15.18 0.34
C LYS A 282 10.31 -13.86 -0.40
N LEU A 283 11.38 -13.50 -1.10
CA LEU A 283 11.36 -12.47 -2.13
C LEU A 283 11.17 -13.14 -3.49
N ASN A 284 10.04 -12.88 -4.14
CA ASN A 284 9.72 -13.37 -5.46
C ASN A 284 10.23 -12.38 -6.53
N ILE A 285 11.17 -12.85 -7.34
CA ILE A 285 11.78 -12.12 -8.44
C ILE A 285 11.24 -12.66 -9.75
N GLY A 286 10.60 -11.80 -10.54
CA GLY A 286 10.20 -12.11 -11.90
C GLY A 286 11.41 -12.25 -12.80
N LEU A 287 11.40 -13.22 -13.71
CA LEU A 287 12.39 -13.31 -14.79
C LEU A 287 11.82 -12.65 -16.04
N ASP A 288 12.56 -11.69 -16.59
CA ASP A 288 12.16 -10.94 -17.79
C ASP A 288 11.88 -11.84 -18.99
N ASP A 289 10.78 -11.60 -19.70
CA ASP A 289 10.38 -12.39 -20.88
C ASP A 289 11.34 -12.21 -22.06
N THR A 290 12.21 -11.20 -22.03
CA THR A 290 13.21 -11.00 -23.09
C THR A 290 14.37 -12.00 -23.03
N PHE A 291 14.49 -12.78 -21.96
CA PHE A 291 15.54 -13.80 -21.84
C PHE A 291 15.27 -14.99 -22.76
N ASP A 292 16.31 -15.40 -23.50
CA ASP A 292 16.29 -16.66 -24.21
C ASP A 292 16.32 -17.86 -23.25
N SER A 293 16.06 -19.06 -23.78
CA SER A 293 16.01 -20.29 -22.97
C SER A 293 17.30 -20.57 -22.19
N ASN A 294 18.46 -20.18 -22.72
CA ASN A 294 19.75 -20.41 -22.07
C ASN A 294 19.94 -19.47 -20.87
N THR A 295 19.74 -18.18 -21.11
CA THR A 295 19.76 -17.10 -20.11
C THR A 295 18.78 -17.38 -18.99
N LEU A 296 17.55 -17.80 -19.33
CA LEU A 296 16.52 -18.17 -18.37
C LEU A 296 16.95 -19.35 -17.48
N ASN A 297 17.56 -20.38 -18.06
CA ASN A 297 18.05 -21.54 -17.31
C ASN A 297 19.22 -21.17 -16.39
N GLN A 298 20.17 -20.36 -16.86
CA GLN A 298 21.28 -19.85 -16.05
C GLN A 298 20.76 -19.02 -14.87
N ALA A 299 19.81 -18.11 -15.12
CA ALA A 299 19.20 -17.31 -14.08
C ALA A 299 18.51 -18.19 -13.02
N LYS A 300 17.68 -19.16 -13.45
CA LYS A 300 17.01 -20.09 -12.54
C LYS A 300 18.00 -20.88 -11.67
N GLN A 301 19.10 -21.38 -12.25
CA GLN A 301 20.14 -22.10 -11.51
C GLN A 301 20.85 -21.19 -10.50
N ALA A 302 21.19 -19.95 -10.88
CA ALA A 302 21.83 -19.01 -9.97
C ALA A 302 20.90 -18.64 -8.79
N PHE A 303 19.61 -18.39 -9.04
CA PHE A 303 18.64 -18.08 -7.99
C PHE A 303 18.42 -19.22 -7.00
N GLN A 304 18.56 -20.49 -7.40
CA GLN A 304 18.43 -21.64 -6.50
C GLN A 304 19.47 -21.65 -5.36
N THR A 305 20.58 -20.92 -5.52
CA THR A 305 21.63 -20.81 -4.50
C THR A 305 21.31 -19.78 -3.42
N ILE A 306 20.28 -18.94 -3.62
CA ILE A 306 19.95 -17.82 -2.74
C ILE A 306 18.80 -18.21 -1.82
N ASN A 307 19.09 -18.33 -0.53
CA ASN A 307 18.07 -18.66 0.46
C ASN A 307 16.96 -17.60 0.50
N ARG A 308 15.70 -18.04 0.61
CA ARG A 308 14.50 -17.18 0.69
C ARG A 308 14.31 -16.21 -0.48
N VAL A 309 14.91 -16.49 -1.63
CA VAL A 309 14.62 -15.80 -2.89
C VAL A 309 14.08 -16.83 -3.89
N SER A 310 13.10 -16.44 -4.70
CA SER A 310 12.50 -17.34 -5.68
C SER A 310 12.36 -16.64 -7.02
N ALA A 311 12.83 -17.29 -8.08
CA ALA A 311 12.68 -16.81 -9.44
C ALA A 311 11.40 -17.39 -10.07
N LEU A 312 10.50 -16.51 -10.47
CA LEU A 312 9.19 -16.88 -11.02
C LEU A 312 9.02 -16.33 -12.45
N PRO A 313 8.28 -17.04 -13.32
CA PRO A 313 7.82 -16.45 -14.57
C PRO A 313 6.83 -15.31 -14.30
N LEU A 314 6.82 -14.31 -15.17
CA LEU A 314 5.86 -13.20 -15.08
C LEU A 314 4.42 -13.68 -15.35
N ARG A 315 3.47 -13.03 -14.68
CA ARG A 315 2.01 -13.15 -14.82
C ARG A 315 1.40 -14.48 -14.37
N GLN A 316 2.12 -15.25 -13.55
CA GLN A 316 1.58 -16.46 -12.92
C GLN A 316 1.27 -16.25 -11.44
N GLN A 317 2.12 -15.50 -10.74
CA GLN A 317 2.02 -15.19 -9.32
C GLN A 317 2.49 -13.76 -9.07
N GLU A 318 2.29 -13.25 -7.86
CA GLU A 318 2.87 -11.97 -7.47
C GLU A 318 4.40 -12.04 -7.40
N VAL A 319 5.05 -11.10 -8.09
CA VAL A 319 6.48 -10.80 -7.94
C VAL A 319 6.67 -9.40 -7.40
N GLN A 320 7.74 -9.18 -6.64
CA GLN A 320 8.07 -7.88 -6.07
C GLN A 320 8.92 -7.03 -7.01
N TYR A 321 9.89 -7.66 -7.66
CA TYR A 321 10.81 -7.04 -8.61
C TYR A 321 11.02 -7.95 -9.81
N ILE A 322 11.53 -7.41 -10.91
CA ILE A 322 11.85 -8.19 -12.11
C ILE A 322 13.33 -8.09 -12.39
N PHE A 323 14.02 -9.23 -12.44
CA PHE A 323 15.40 -9.32 -12.89
C PHE A 323 15.44 -9.36 -14.41
N GLY A 324 16.16 -8.40 -15.00
CA GLY A 324 16.19 -8.18 -16.44
C GLY A 324 17.45 -7.47 -16.92
N ALA A 325 17.63 -7.41 -18.23
CA ALA A 325 18.69 -6.64 -18.87
C ALA A 325 18.20 -5.25 -19.30
N MET A 326 19.06 -4.23 -19.28
CA MET A 326 18.77 -2.95 -19.90
C MET A 326 18.94 -3.07 -21.42
N THR A 327 17.86 -3.31 -22.16
CA THR A 327 17.88 -3.37 -23.63
C THR A 327 17.80 -1.96 -24.23
N SER A 328 18.26 -1.79 -25.48
CA SER A 328 18.14 -0.50 -26.18
C SER A 328 16.71 0.00 -26.28
N ALA A 329 15.75 -0.90 -26.52
CA ALA A 329 14.33 -0.56 -26.60
C ALA A 329 13.81 -0.06 -25.24
N ARG A 330 14.15 -0.76 -24.16
CA ARG A 330 13.75 -0.37 -22.81
C ARG A 330 14.39 0.95 -22.37
N TYR A 331 15.67 1.15 -22.68
CA TYR A 331 16.36 2.40 -22.39
C TYR A 331 15.63 3.59 -23.04
N GLN A 332 15.23 3.47 -24.30
CA GLN A 332 14.45 4.51 -25.01
C GLN A 332 13.06 4.73 -24.39
N GLU A 333 12.38 3.68 -23.94
CA GLU A 333 11.08 3.78 -23.26
C GLU A 333 11.21 4.55 -21.93
N LEU A 334 12.15 4.15 -21.08
CA LEU A 334 12.38 4.78 -19.77
C LEU A 334 12.89 6.22 -19.91
N GLN A 335 13.67 6.51 -20.96
CA GLN A 335 14.09 7.88 -21.26
C GLN A 335 12.91 8.78 -21.61
N LYS A 336 11.92 8.29 -22.38
CA LYS A 336 10.67 9.04 -22.65
C LYS A 336 9.87 9.31 -21.38
N ARG A 337 9.93 8.39 -20.43
CA ARG A 337 9.34 8.54 -19.09
C ARG A 337 10.15 9.42 -18.14
N ARG A 338 11.30 9.95 -18.58
CA ARG A 338 12.20 10.82 -17.79
C ARG A 338 12.72 10.17 -16.51
N ILE A 339 12.92 8.85 -16.55
CA ILE A 339 13.55 8.14 -15.43
C ILE A 339 15.00 8.62 -15.30
N PRO A 340 15.43 9.12 -14.12
CA PRO A 340 16.79 9.61 -13.93
C PRO A 340 17.80 8.44 -13.86
N ASN A 341 19.08 8.76 -14.05
CA ASN A 341 20.20 7.84 -13.80
C ASN A 341 20.06 6.46 -14.48
N LEU A 342 19.64 6.46 -15.75
CA LEU A 342 19.47 5.23 -16.51
C LEU A 342 20.79 4.44 -16.63
N PRO A 343 20.78 3.13 -16.32
CA PRO A 343 21.96 2.29 -16.42
C PRO A 343 22.37 2.05 -17.88
N PRO A 344 23.63 1.67 -18.13
CA PRO A 344 24.11 1.43 -19.49
C PRO A 344 23.38 0.25 -20.15
N VAL A 345 23.15 0.34 -21.46
CA VAL A 345 22.58 -0.78 -22.24
C VAL A 345 23.48 -2.02 -22.11
N GLY A 346 22.86 -3.19 -21.95
CA GLY A 346 23.55 -4.46 -21.73
C GLY A 346 23.91 -4.78 -20.28
N SER A 347 23.58 -3.89 -19.32
CA SER A 347 23.70 -4.18 -17.89
C SER A 347 22.51 -5.00 -17.37
N PHE A 348 22.73 -5.77 -16.30
CA PHE A 348 21.69 -6.50 -15.58
C PHE A 348 21.39 -5.85 -14.24
N GLY A 349 20.11 -5.83 -13.87
CA GLY A 349 19.64 -5.24 -12.63
C GLY A 349 18.18 -5.59 -12.34
N LEU A 350 17.57 -4.83 -11.43
CA LEU A 350 16.20 -5.02 -11.01
C LEU A 350 15.32 -3.89 -11.51
N PHE A 351 14.20 -4.25 -12.11
CA PHE A 351 13.10 -3.35 -12.44
C PHE A 351 12.00 -3.48 -11.38
N LEU A 352 11.16 -2.45 -11.28
CA LEU A 352 9.88 -2.59 -10.59
C LEU A 352 8.95 -3.52 -11.37
N ALA A 353 7.89 -3.99 -10.72
CA ALA A 353 7.06 -5.09 -11.20
C ALA A 353 6.29 -4.81 -12.52
N THR A 354 6.24 -3.56 -12.97
CA THR A 354 5.70 -3.14 -14.28
C THR A 354 6.71 -3.13 -15.42
N LEU A 355 8.02 -3.33 -15.15
CA LEU A 355 9.18 -3.09 -16.06
C LEU A 355 9.43 -1.64 -16.45
N ASP A 356 8.68 -0.76 -15.84
CA ASP A 356 8.39 0.57 -16.33
C ASP A 356 9.25 1.61 -15.56
N GLU A 357 9.94 1.14 -14.52
CA GLU A 357 10.91 1.84 -13.69
C GLU A 357 12.04 0.90 -13.26
N ILE A 358 13.20 1.48 -12.94
CA ILE A 358 14.36 0.75 -12.40
C ILE A 358 14.35 0.82 -10.88
N LEU A 359 14.80 -0.24 -10.22
CA LEU A 359 15.16 -0.16 -8.81
C LEU A 359 16.54 0.52 -8.69
N PRO A 360 16.66 1.67 -8.00
CA PRO A 360 17.93 2.37 -7.86
C PRO A 360 19.03 1.49 -7.23
N LYS A 361 20.27 1.74 -7.64
CA LYS A 361 21.47 1.03 -7.15
C LYS A 361 21.42 -0.50 -7.33
N SER A 362 20.71 -1.00 -8.35
CA SER A 362 20.65 -2.45 -8.64
C SER A 362 21.44 -2.86 -9.89
N PHE A 363 21.63 -1.96 -10.86
CA PHE A 363 22.31 -2.29 -12.11
C PHE A 363 23.83 -2.29 -11.97
N GLY A 364 24.47 -3.22 -12.66
CA GLY A 364 25.93 -3.33 -12.75
C GLY A 364 26.48 -2.79 -14.07
N ASP A 365 27.66 -3.28 -14.45
CA ASP A 365 28.35 -2.89 -15.67
C ASP A 365 27.76 -3.55 -16.92
N SER A 366 28.03 -2.95 -18.08
CA SER A 366 27.66 -3.55 -19.37
C SER A 366 28.53 -4.78 -19.65
N GLY A 367 27.91 -5.90 -20.03
CA GLY A 367 28.61 -7.13 -20.39
C GLY A 367 28.91 -8.08 -19.22
N GLU A 368 28.46 -7.76 -18.00
CA GLU A 368 28.42 -8.71 -16.88
C GLU A 368 27.59 -9.95 -17.25
N THR A 369 28.02 -11.15 -16.82
CA THR A 369 27.23 -12.37 -17.07
C THR A 369 25.99 -12.41 -16.18
N VAL A 370 24.96 -13.16 -16.60
CA VAL A 370 23.73 -13.36 -15.81
C VAL A 370 24.04 -13.85 -14.39
N THR A 371 24.94 -14.82 -14.27
CA THR A 371 25.33 -15.43 -12.99
C THR A 371 26.08 -14.43 -12.11
N ASP A 372 27.00 -13.65 -12.68
CA ASP A 372 27.75 -12.63 -11.93
C ASP A 372 26.82 -11.51 -11.43
N ALA A 373 25.87 -11.08 -12.27
CA ALA A 373 24.87 -10.09 -11.89
C ALA A 373 24.00 -10.56 -10.72
N ILE A 374 23.50 -11.81 -10.77
CA ILE A 374 22.72 -12.39 -9.68
C ILE A 374 23.55 -12.50 -8.40
N LYS A 375 24.82 -12.91 -8.51
CA LYS A 375 25.74 -13.00 -7.38
C LYS A 375 26.00 -11.64 -6.74
N ARG A 376 26.24 -10.61 -7.55
CA ARG A 376 26.40 -9.22 -7.11
C ARG A 376 25.16 -8.68 -6.41
N LEU A 377 23.97 -9.09 -6.86
CA LEU A 377 22.68 -8.69 -6.29
C LEU A 377 22.30 -9.43 -4.99
N ILE A 378 23.07 -10.44 -4.53
CA ILE A 378 22.74 -11.18 -3.30
C ILE A 378 22.54 -10.25 -2.09
N PRO A 379 23.46 -9.32 -1.78
CA PRO A 379 23.24 -8.33 -0.73
C PRO A 379 21.93 -7.55 -0.95
N LYS A 380 21.70 -7.03 -2.17
CA LYS A 380 20.47 -6.30 -2.52
C LYS A 380 19.20 -7.10 -2.25
N PHE A 381 19.17 -8.37 -2.64
CA PHE A 381 18.02 -9.25 -2.39
C PHE A 381 17.73 -9.41 -0.89
N LYS A 382 18.76 -9.47 -0.04
CA LYS A 382 18.57 -9.54 1.42
C LYS A 382 17.99 -8.25 1.97
N SER A 383 18.43 -7.09 1.48
CA SER A 383 17.85 -5.79 1.87
C SER A 383 16.37 -5.70 1.50
N LEU A 384 16.03 -6.08 0.27
CA LEU A 384 14.66 -6.07 -0.23
C LEU A 384 13.77 -7.09 0.50
N LEU A 385 14.32 -8.27 0.82
CA LEU A 385 13.64 -9.27 1.64
C LEU A 385 13.38 -8.75 3.05
N ALA A 386 14.36 -8.10 3.68
CA ALA A 386 14.21 -7.49 4.99
C ALA A 386 13.12 -6.41 4.97
N ALA A 387 13.14 -5.51 3.97
CA ALA A 387 12.10 -4.50 3.78
C ALA A 387 10.70 -5.13 3.62
N ARG A 388 10.58 -6.22 2.84
CA ARG A 388 9.33 -6.99 2.70
C ARG A 388 8.85 -7.54 4.03
N ILE A 389 9.74 -8.15 4.82
CA ILE A 389 9.41 -8.72 6.13
C ILE A 389 8.93 -7.64 7.10
N VAL A 390 9.63 -6.49 7.17
CA VAL A 390 9.19 -5.35 7.99
C VAL A 390 7.81 -4.86 7.57
N LYS A 391 7.53 -4.77 6.26
CA LYS A 391 6.20 -4.40 5.75
C LYS A 391 5.11 -5.40 6.14
N GLN A 392 5.39 -6.70 6.13
CA GLN A 392 4.49 -7.72 6.67
C GLN A 392 4.20 -7.52 8.18
N MET A 393 5.17 -7.01 8.95
CA MET A 393 4.95 -6.62 10.36
C MET A 393 4.07 -5.37 10.50
N LEU A 394 4.24 -4.39 9.61
CA LEU A 394 3.55 -3.09 9.63
C LEU A 394 2.07 -3.14 9.25
N GLY A 395 1.61 -4.27 8.72
CA GLY A 395 0.26 -4.44 8.16
C GLY A 395 -0.85 -3.82 9.01
N ASN A 396 -1.73 -3.08 8.35
CA ASN A 396 -2.86 -2.32 8.88
C ASN A 396 -2.54 -1.62 10.22
N THR A 397 -1.97 -0.41 10.15
CA THR A 397 -1.72 0.46 11.31
C THR A 397 -2.96 0.67 12.19
N ASN A 398 -4.16 0.46 11.64
CA ASN A 398 -5.43 0.55 12.37
C ASN A 398 -5.71 -0.64 13.29
N THR A 399 -4.92 -1.71 13.28
CA THR A 399 -5.18 -2.93 14.09
C THR A 399 -4.66 -2.83 15.51
N SER A 400 -3.58 -2.09 15.72
CA SER A 400 -2.96 -1.98 17.04
C SER A 400 -3.80 -1.16 18.01
N LYS A 401 -3.81 -1.61 19.27
CA LYS A 401 -4.49 -0.90 20.37
C LYS A 401 -3.54 -0.04 21.21
N ILE A 402 -2.27 0.03 20.86
CA ILE A 402 -1.30 0.87 21.56
C ILE A 402 -1.55 2.35 21.24
N LYS A 403 -1.59 3.17 22.27
CA LYS A 403 -1.77 4.62 22.21
C LYS A 403 -0.43 5.31 22.08
N VAL A 404 0.09 5.32 20.86
CA VAL A 404 1.31 6.04 20.51
C VAL A 404 1.02 6.94 19.31
N THR A 405 1.54 8.16 19.31
CA THR A 405 1.53 9.03 18.13
C THR A 405 2.95 9.24 17.63
N ALA A 406 3.09 9.37 16.32
CA ALA A 406 4.32 9.74 15.68
C ALA A 406 4.05 10.80 14.61
N SER A 407 4.80 11.90 14.65
CA SER A 407 4.77 12.92 13.59
C SER A 407 6.16 13.18 13.03
N MET A 408 6.19 13.60 11.77
CA MET A 408 7.39 14.10 11.10
C MET A 408 7.21 15.60 10.86
N ASN A 409 8.19 16.38 11.30
CA ASN A 409 8.15 17.85 11.33
C ASN A 409 9.33 18.42 10.55
N ILE A 410 9.17 19.61 9.97
CA ILE A 410 10.32 20.37 9.46
C ILE A 410 11.14 20.84 10.67
N ALA A 411 12.42 20.46 10.72
CA ALA A 411 13.29 20.70 11.86
C ALA A 411 13.36 22.21 12.20
N GLY A 412 13.28 22.54 13.49
CA GLY A 412 13.29 23.93 13.97
C GLY A 412 12.02 24.74 13.67
N SER A 413 10.95 24.10 13.17
CA SER A 413 9.65 24.72 12.93
C SER A 413 8.52 23.97 13.65
N GLN A 414 7.35 24.60 13.76
CA GLN A 414 6.13 23.93 14.24
C GLN A 414 5.31 23.27 13.11
N LYS A 415 5.88 23.16 11.90
CA LYS A 415 5.19 22.67 10.71
C LYS A 415 5.21 21.14 10.67
N VAL A 416 4.05 20.55 10.91
CA VAL A 416 3.81 19.10 10.78
C VAL A 416 3.70 18.73 9.31
N ILE A 417 4.58 17.84 8.87
CA ILE A 417 4.58 17.28 7.52
C ILE A 417 3.54 16.18 7.42
N SER A 418 3.59 15.23 8.37
CA SER A 418 2.71 14.08 8.44
C SER A 418 2.64 13.54 9.87
N GLU A 419 1.55 12.85 10.19
CA GLU A 419 1.29 12.24 11.49
C GLU A 419 0.63 10.88 11.29
N THR A 420 0.96 9.93 12.16
CA THR A 420 0.42 8.57 12.17
C THR A 420 0.19 8.09 13.60
N PHE A 421 -0.86 7.28 13.80
CA PHE A 421 -1.25 6.72 15.09
C PHE A 421 -2.13 5.47 14.89
N PRO A 422 -2.14 4.50 15.83
CA PRO A 422 -2.99 3.32 15.71
C PRO A 422 -4.43 3.64 16.06
N VAL A 423 -5.30 3.75 15.06
CA VAL A 423 -6.69 4.22 15.22
C VAL A 423 -7.47 3.47 16.31
N ARG A 424 -7.23 2.16 16.52
CA ARG A 424 -7.92 1.37 17.56
C ARG A 424 -7.49 1.68 18.99
N GLY A 425 -6.26 2.17 19.21
CA GLY A 425 -5.82 2.60 20.54
C GLY A 425 -6.57 3.85 21.02
N PHE A 426 -7.01 4.68 20.09
CA PHE A 426 -7.71 5.93 20.34
C PHE A 426 -9.22 5.70 20.19
N LYS A 427 -9.91 5.30 21.27
CA LYS A 427 -11.38 5.18 21.27
C LYS A 427 -12.04 6.48 20.78
N LYS A 428 -13.19 6.36 20.09
CA LYS A 428 -14.11 7.48 19.80
C LYS A 428 -14.24 8.37 21.03
N GLN A 429 -13.61 9.54 21.00
CA GLN A 429 -14.04 10.64 21.86
C GLN A 429 -15.50 10.90 21.50
N THR A 430 -16.39 10.58 22.43
CA THR A 430 -17.82 10.87 22.35
C THR A 430 -18.13 12.31 22.72
N ASP A 431 -17.10 13.12 22.91
CA ASP A 431 -17.22 14.54 23.20
C ASP A 431 -16.88 15.37 21.97
N ASN A 432 -17.64 16.45 21.82
CA ASN A 432 -17.43 17.57 20.90
C ASN A 432 -16.09 18.31 21.13
N GLN A 433 -15.04 17.61 21.53
CA GLN A 433 -13.67 18.08 21.43
C GLN A 433 -13.12 17.53 20.12
N ASN A 434 -13.15 18.39 19.10
CA ASN A 434 -12.15 18.35 18.05
C ASN A 434 -10.80 18.25 18.75
N THR A 435 -10.27 17.04 18.94
CA THR A 435 -8.83 16.85 18.96
C THR A 435 -8.40 17.37 17.60
N LEU A 436 -7.98 18.65 17.61
CA LEU A 436 -7.33 19.32 16.51
C LEU A 436 -6.05 18.54 16.27
N VAL A 437 -6.16 17.41 15.57
CA VAL A 437 -5.12 16.93 14.67
C VAL A 437 -4.82 18.16 13.84
N LYS A 438 -3.72 18.87 14.17
CA LYS A 438 -3.28 20.00 13.37
C LYS A 438 -3.26 19.47 11.95
N PRO A 439 -4.04 20.05 11.01
CA PRO A 439 -4.11 19.49 9.68
C PRO A 439 -2.67 19.41 9.20
N PRO A 440 -2.13 18.20 8.94
CA PRO A 440 -0.80 18.08 8.37
C PRO A 440 -0.81 18.92 7.10
N VAL A 441 0.35 19.33 6.64
CA VAL A 441 0.45 20.00 5.34
C VAL A 441 0.09 18.94 4.29
N ILE A 442 -1.22 18.78 4.06
CA ILE A 442 -1.78 17.81 3.12
C ILE A 442 -1.32 18.29 1.76
N THR A 443 -0.38 17.55 1.18
CA THR A 443 -0.04 17.65 -0.23
C THR A 443 -1.20 17.13 -1.08
N GLU A 444 -1.27 17.61 -2.33
CA GLU A 444 -2.05 16.93 -3.37
C GLU A 444 -1.77 15.42 -3.31
N ASN A 445 -2.81 14.61 -3.06
CA ASN A 445 -2.78 13.15 -3.01
C ASN A 445 -2.18 12.51 -1.74
N GLY A 446 -2.00 13.27 -0.66
CA GLY A 446 -1.82 12.71 0.69
C GLY A 446 -0.44 12.16 1.04
N ILE A 447 0.55 12.30 0.14
CA ILE A 447 1.97 11.95 0.37
C ILE A 447 2.83 13.22 0.29
N PRO A 448 3.51 13.63 1.37
CA PRO A 448 4.39 14.79 1.38
C PRO A 448 5.53 14.70 0.37
N LYS A 449 5.81 15.81 -0.33
CA LYS A 449 6.95 15.94 -1.26
C LYS A 449 8.05 16.78 -0.61
N LEU A 450 9.23 16.22 -0.44
CA LEU A 450 10.34 16.83 0.29
C LEU A 450 11.57 16.97 -0.63
N PRO A 451 12.05 18.19 -0.89
CA PRO A 451 13.31 18.40 -1.60
C PRO A 451 14.51 17.85 -0.82
N ILE A 452 15.53 17.39 -1.55
CA ILE A 452 16.86 17.09 -0.98
C ILE A 452 17.36 18.28 -0.14
N GLY A 453 17.99 17.98 0.99
CA GLY A 453 18.51 18.98 1.93
C GLY A 453 17.49 19.44 2.97
N THR A 454 16.22 19.05 2.85
CA THR A 454 15.20 19.34 3.87
C THR A 454 15.59 18.70 5.20
N GLN A 455 15.69 19.49 6.27
CA GLN A 455 15.94 18.97 7.61
C GLN A 455 14.62 18.62 8.30
N VAL A 456 14.56 17.43 8.87
CA VAL A 456 13.36 16.88 9.52
C VAL A 456 13.66 16.44 10.95
N ALA A 457 12.60 16.33 11.75
CA ALA A 457 12.64 15.71 13.07
C ALA A 457 11.36 14.91 13.29
N PHE A 458 11.47 13.79 14.01
CA PHE A 458 10.34 13.01 14.48
C PHE A 458 9.92 13.46 15.86
N GLU A 459 8.63 13.41 16.14
CA GLU A 459 8.07 13.63 17.46
C GLU A 459 7.19 12.44 17.82
N LEU A 460 7.52 11.77 18.91
CA LEU A 460 6.81 10.60 19.43
C LEU A 460 6.12 10.96 20.74
N GLU A 461 4.92 10.45 20.95
CA GLU A 461 4.20 10.59 22.22
C GLU A 461 3.67 9.24 22.68
N ASN A 462 4.08 8.80 23.86
CA ASN A 462 3.52 7.63 24.51
C ASN A 462 2.34 8.05 25.38
N GLN A 463 1.13 7.66 24.98
CA GLN A 463 -0.09 7.93 25.73
C GLN A 463 -0.60 6.68 26.49
N GLU A 464 0.21 5.63 26.56
CA GLU A 464 -0.03 4.52 27.46
C GLU A 464 0.31 4.88 28.90
N SER A 465 -0.27 4.10 29.83
CA SER A 465 0.10 4.15 31.25
C SER A 465 1.39 3.38 31.58
N VAL A 466 1.98 2.72 30.59
CA VAL A 466 3.20 1.92 30.69
C VAL A 466 4.26 2.44 29.73
N PRO A 467 5.56 2.25 30.02
CA PRO A 467 6.61 2.62 29.08
C PRO A 467 6.55 1.76 27.81
N LEU A 468 6.99 2.33 26.69
CA LEU A 468 7.07 1.66 25.39
C LEU A 468 8.53 1.56 24.93
N TYR A 469 8.87 0.45 24.29
CA TYR A 469 10.12 0.27 23.55
C TYR A 469 9.91 0.71 22.11
N VAL A 470 10.59 1.77 21.69
CA VAL A 470 10.38 2.39 20.38
C VAL A 470 11.62 2.28 19.50
N SER A 471 11.38 2.09 18.20
CA SER A 471 12.38 2.15 17.14
C SER A 471 11.86 2.98 15.97
N ILE A 472 12.74 3.76 15.34
CA ILE A 472 12.47 4.47 14.09
C ILE A 472 13.47 3.97 13.06
N LEU A 473 12.95 3.36 12.00
CA LEU A 473 13.70 2.88 10.84
C LEU A 473 13.27 3.71 9.63
N VAL A 474 14.15 3.93 8.67
CA VAL A 474 13.82 4.57 7.39
C VAL A 474 14.24 3.63 6.27
N ILE A 475 13.34 3.38 5.32
CA ILE A 475 13.62 2.61 4.11
C ILE A 475 13.47 3.55 2.91
N ASP A 476 14.54 3.70 2.12
CA ASP A 476 14.56 4.57 0.94
C ASP A 476 14.01 3.88 -0.34
N ALA A 477 13.97 4.62 -1.45
CA ALA A 477 13.51 4.11 -2.74
C ALA A 477 14.42 3.01 -3.33
N ALA A 478 15.66 2.88 -2.87
CA ALA A 478 16.54 1.76 -3.22
C ALA A 478 16.25 0.52 -2.34
N GLY A 479 15.45 0.64 -1.29
CA GLY A 479 15.25 -0.41 -0.30
C GLY A 479 16.43 -0.56 0.67
N GLU A 480 17.27 0.47 0.80
CA GLU A 480 18.29 0.57 1.84
C GLU A 480 17.65 1.07 3.14
N MET A 481 18.17 0.62 4.29
CA MET A 481 17.63 0.98 5.59
C MET A 481 18.62 1.80 6.43
N ALA A 482 18.12 2.83 7.10
CA ALA A 482 18.78 3.48 8.22
C ALA A 482 17.97 3.32 9.52
N VAL A 483 18.64 3.05 10.63
CA VAL A 483 18.07 3.11 11.98
C VAL A 483 18.32 4.49 12.54
N ILE A 484 17.23 5.23 12.76
CA ILE A 484 17.23 6.61 13.26
C ILE A 484 17.12 6.64 14.78
N PHE A 485 16.34 5.72 15.35
CA PHE A 485 16.19 5.53 16.79
C PHE A 485 16.07 4.03 17.10
N PRO A 486 16.71 3.49 18.16
CA PRO A 486 17.56 4.17 19.13
C PRO A 486 18.80 4.80 18.49
N ASN A 487 19.36 5.82 19.13
CA ASN A 487 20.49 6.62 18.63
C ASN A 487 21.59 6.82 19.67
N ASP A 488 21.45 6.26 20.87
CA ASP A 488 22.48 6.17 21.90
C ASP A 488 22.87 4.70 22.06
N TRP A 489 24.07 4.36 21.61
CA TRP A 489 24.58 2.98 21.60
C TRP A 489 25.44 2.67 22.82
N GLY A 490 25.73 3.67 23.66
CA GLY A 490 26.47 3.52 24.92
C GLY A 490 25.57 3.10 26.08
N VAL A 491 24.27 3.34 25.97
CA VAL A 491 23.27 2.95 26.97
C VAL A 491 22.67 1.57 26.63
N ALA A 492 22.44 0.76 27.66
CA ALA A 492 21.83 -0.58 27.53
C ALA A 492 20.30 -0.49 27.24
N GLU A 493 19.48 -1.38 27.81
CA GLU A 493 18.04 -1.54 27.50
C GLU A 493 17.19 -0.25 27.56
N GLY A 494 17.67 0.81 28.22
CA GLY A 494 16.99 2.11 28.28
C GLY A 494 17.04 2.96 27.01
N ALA A 495 17.92 2.65 26.04
CA ALA A 495 18.13 3.47 24.84
C ALA A 495 16.88 3.56 23.94
N THR A 496 15.99 2.58 24.02
CA THR A 496 14.74 2.51 23.23
C THR A 496 13.51 2.92 24.04
N LEU A 497 13.65 3.21 25.34
CA LEU A 497 12.52 3.39 26.24
C LEU A 497 11.91 4.79 26.10
N LEU A 498 10.60 4.85 25.90
CA LEU A 498 9.76 6.04 25.95
C LEU A 498 8.80 5.88 27.14
N SER A 499 8.94 6.73 28.16
CA SER A 499 8.20 6.61 29.42
C SER A 499 6.71 6.87 29.22
N ALA A 500 5.86 6.42 30.15
CA ALA A 500 4.42 6.69 30.11
C ALA A 500 4.15 8.21 30.11
N GLY A 501 3.29 8.68 29.21
CA GLY A 501 3.00 10.11 29.01
C GLY A 501 4.15 10.92 28.41
N GLU A 502 5.29 10.30 28.08
CA GLU A 502 6.45 11.02 27.57
C GLU A 502 6.27 11.43 26.11
N LYS A 503 6.70 12.65 25.81
CA LYS A 503 6.83 13.17 24.46
C LYS A 503 8.31 13.40 24.13
N ARG A 504 8.79 12.88 23.00
CA ARG A 504 10.21 12.91 22.63
C ARG A 504 10.42 13.35 21.17
N THR A 505 11.35 14.28 20.98
CA THR A 505 11.80 14.73 19.65
C THR A 505 13.10 14.03 19.25
N ILE A 506 13.19 13.54 18.02
CA ILE A 506 14.35 12.80 17.48
C ILE A 506 14.75 13.37 16.11
N PRO A 507 15.97 13.89 15.93
CA PRO A 507 16.95 14.16 16.96
C PRO A 507 16.52 15.34 17.84
N SER A 508 16.79 15.23 19.14
CA SER A 508 16.81 16.35 20.07
C SER A 508 18.11 17.16 19.92
N GLN A 509 18.17 18.35 20.51
CA GLN A 509 19.41 19.14 20.53
C GLN A 509 20.59 18.40 21.16
N ASN A 510 20.31 17.47 22.07
CA ASN A 510 21.33 16.70 22.79
C ASN A 510 21.84 15.49 22.00
N ASP A 511 21.20 15.12 20.89
CA ASP A 511 21.55 13.91 20.16
C ASP A 511 22.78 14.05 19.27
N GLY A 512 23.21 15.29 18.99
CA GLY A 512 24.46 15.56 18.29
C GLY A 512 24.44 15.24 16.78
N PHE A 513 23.26 15.02 16.20
CA PHE A 513 23.09 14.86 14.75
C PHE A 513 21.84 15.58 14.24
N LYS A 514 21.75 15.71 12.92
CA LYS A 514 20.58 16.23 12.20
C LYS A 514 20.11 15.18 11.20
N LEU A 515 18.81 15.15 10.93
CA LEU A 515 18.25 14.35 9.84
C LEU A 515 18.01 15.27 8.66
N THR A 516 18.57 14.87 7.52
CA THR A 516 18.49 15.60 6.26
C THR A 516 18.00 14.65 5.19
N VAL A 517 16.97 15.04 4.45
CA VAL A 517 16.49 14.30 3.28
C VAL A 517 17.58 14.27 2.22
N GLY A 518 17.89 13.09 1.69
CA GLY A 518 18.95 12.85 0.69
C GLY A 518 18.52 11.84 -0.36
N GLU A 519 19.41 11.60 -1.33
CA GLU A 519 19.22 10.59 -2.39
C GLU A 519 19.06 9.16 -1.84
N PRO A 520 18.42 8.24 -2.61
CA PRO A 520 17.87 8.42 -3.96
C PRO A 520 16.53 9.17 -3.99
N LEU A 521 16.19 9.70 -5.16
CA LEU A 521 14.87 10.27 -5.43
C LEU A 521 13.80 9.18 -5.41
N GLY A 522 12.57 9.56 -5.05
CA GLY A 522 11.41 8.67 -4.99
C GLY A 522 10.92 8.42 -3.57
N MET A 523 10.00 7.46 -3.43
CA MET A 523 9.31 7.18 -2.18
C MET A 523 10.24 6.64 -1.08
N THR A 524 10.16 7.26 0.08
CA THR A 524 10.84 6.86 1.31
C THR A 524 9.83 6.71 2.43
N GLU A 525 10.05 5.75 3.32
CA GLU A 525 9.15 5.46 4.43
C GLU A 525 9.89 5.44 5.76
N ALA A 526 9.44 6.27 6.69
CA ALA A 526 9.84 6.17 8.08
C ALA A 526 8.89 5.22 8.82
N LEU A 527 9.44 4.16 9.38
CA LEU A 527 8.74 3.09 10.07
C LEU A 527 8.95 3.25 11.57
N ILE A 528 7.86 3.35 12.30
CA ILE A 528 7.85 3.53 13.75
C ILE A 528 7.27 2.28 14.38
N ILE A 529 8.06 1.62 15.21
CA ILE A 529 7.69 0.40 15.92
C ILE A 529 7.68 0.71 17.40
N ALA A 530 6.55 0.51 18.07
CA ALA A 530 6.40 0.69 19.51
C ALA A 530 5.85 -0.58 20.14
N SER A 531 6.52 -1.09 21.16
CA SER A 531 6.18 -2.35 21.82
C SER A 531 6.06 -2.17 23.33
N THR A 532 5.06 -2.82 23.95
CA THR A 532 4.98 -2.91 25.42
C THR A 532 6.01 -3.90 25.99
N SER A 533 6.64 -4.70 25.13
CA SER A 533 7.63 -5.72 25.48
C SER A 533 9.03 -5.31 25.00
N PRO A 534 10.09 -5.65 25.75
CA PRO A 534 11.47 -5.34 25.36
C PRO A 534 11.86 -5.93 24.00
N LEU A 535 12.48 -5.12 23.14
CA LEU A 535 13.04 -5.52 21.83
C LEU A 535 14.53 -5.90 21.97
N ARG A 536 14.81 -6.89 22.82
CA ARG A 536 16.17 -7.18 23.32
C ARG A 536 17.11 -7.72 22.26
N THR A 537 16.69 -8.70 21.47
CA THR A 537 17.59 -9.38 20.53
C THR A 537 17.90 -8.48 19.34
N SER A 538 16.91 -7.78 18.81
CA SER A 538 17.08 -6.77 17.76
C SER A 538 17.96 -5.60 18.23
N LEU A 539 17.76 -5.07 19.44
CA LEU A 539 18.63 -4.03 20.01
C LEU A 539 20.08 -4.49 20.12
N LYS A 540 20.33 -5.71 20.59
CA LYS A 540 21.70 -6.27 20.68
C LYS A 540 22.38 -6.37 19.32
N ALA A 541 21.64 -6.74 18.27
CA ALA A 541 22.19 -6.77 16.92
C ALA A 541 22.57 -5.36 16.43
N LEU A 542 21.70 -4.37 16.64
CA LEU A 542 21.96 -2.98 16.31
C LEU A 542 23.17 -2.42 17.08
N GLN A 543 23.29 -2.70 18.37
CA GLN A 543 24.46 -2.34 19.18
C GLN A 543 25.75 -3.00 18.65
N GLY A 544 25.68 -4.25 18.20
CA GLY A 544 26.79 -4.94 17.57
C GLY A 544 27.26 -4.26 16.28
N ILE A 545 26.31 -3.81 15.45
CA ILE A 545 26.58 -3.04 14.22
C ILE A 545 27.23 -1.70 14.58
N ALA A 546 26.64 -0.95 15.51
CA ALA A 546 27.16 0.34 15.97
C ALA A 546 28.60 0.21 16.49
N LYS A 547 28.88 -0.82 17.31
CA LYS A 547 30.21 -1.11 17.85
C LYS A 547 31.23 -1.44 16.76
N ARG A 548 30.86 -2.24 15.75
CA ARG A 548 31.74 -2.52 14.59
C ARG A 548 32.04 -1.26 13.78
N GLY A 549 31.05 -0.38 13.63
CA GLY A 549 31.20 0.90 12.97
C GLY A 549 31.86 2.00 13.81
N GLY A 550 32.29 1.71 15.05
CA GLY A 550 32.87 2.71 15.96
C GLY A 550 31.91 3.83 16.37
N LYS A 551 30.58 3.62 16.23
CA LYS A 551 29.55 4.62 16.54
C LYS A 551 29.05 4.44 17.97
N THR A 552 29.17 5.49 18.78
CA THR A 552 28.59 5.56 20.13
C THR A 552 27.26 6.29 20.14
N ARG A 553 27.02 7.21 19.20
CA ARG A 553 25.78 7.98 19.07
C ARG A 553 25.43 8.24 17.61
N GLY A 554 24.16 8.51 17.34
CA GLY A 554 23.62 8.86 16.03
C GLY A 554 23.07 7.67 15.24
N PRO A 555 22.49 7.93 14.05
CA PRO A 555 21.88 6.91 13.23
C PRO A 555 22.92 5.92 12.69
N ILE A 556 22.49 4.69 12.46
CA ILE A 556 23.30 3.64 11.84
C ILE A 556 22.62 3.13 10.57
N ALA A 557 23.39 2.78 9.56
CA ALA A 557 22.90 2.12 8.36
C ALA A 557 23.53 0.72 8.35
N PRO A 558 22.79 -0.33 8.78
CA PRO A 558 23.24 -1.70 8.62
C PRO A 558 23.55 -1.98 7.16
N ASN A 559 24.58 -2.76 6.88
CA ASN A 559 24.74 -3.27 5.52
C ASN A 559 23.61 -4.27 5.20
N GLU A 560 23.48 -4.64 3.93
CA GLU A 560 22.32 -5.40 3.44
C GLU A 560 22.19 -6.80 4.09
N ASP A 561 23.31 -7.41 4.51
CA ASP A 561 23.33 -8.68 5.26
C ASP A 561 22.89 -8.50 6.72
N GLU A 562 23.36 -7.42 7.35
CA GLU A 562 23.02 -7.07 8.73
C GLU A 562 21.54 -6.68 8.87
N PHE A 563 20.94 -6.07 7.85
CA PHE A 563 19.55 -5.65 7.89
C PHE A 563 18.58 -6.84 7.99
N LEU A 564 18.80 -7.90 7.20
CA LEU A 564 17.97 -9.09 7.28
C LEU A 564 18.06 -9.76 8.66
N ASP A 565 19.26 -9.82 9.23
CA ASP A 565 19.50 -10.36 10.57
C ASP A 565 18.81 -9.54 11.68
N VAL A 566 18.88 -8.21 11.62
CA VAL A 566 18.15 -7.32 12.54
C VAL A 566 16.64 -7.55 12.44
N THR A 567 16.13 -7.71 11.22
CA THR A 567 14.70 -7.92 10.97
C THR A 567 14.21 -9.27 11.48
N ASP A 568 14.99 -10.34 11.28
CA ASP A 568 14.67 -11.66 11.81
C ASP A 568 14.68 -11.67 13.35
N LYS A 569 15.64 -10.99 13.98
CA LYS A 569 15.68 -10.83 15.44
C LYS A 569 14.54 -9.99 15.99
N LEU A 570 14.13 -8.94 15.27
CA LEU A 570 12.94 -8.17 15.63
C LEU A 570 11.70 -9.06 15.64
N LEU A 571 11.52 -9.90 14.61
CA LEU A 571 10.43 -10.87 14.60
C LEU A 571 10.51 -11.88 15.76
N ASP A 572 11.71 -12.30 16.17
CA ASP A 572 11.89 -13.19 17.33
C ASP A 572 11.52 -12.51 18.65
N ASP A 573 11.86 -11.22 18.82
CA ASP A 573 11.43 -10.42 19.97
C ASP A 573 9.89 -10.33 20.02
N LEU A 574 9.24 -10.10 18.87
CA LEU A 574 7.78 -10.02 18.77
C LEU A 574 7.09 -11.36 19.04
N ASP A 575 7.62 -12.46 18.50
CA ASP A 575 7.10 -13.80 18.77
C ASP A 575 7.23 -14.15 20.26
N THR A 576 8.40 -13.87 20.84
CA THR A 576 8.65 -14.07 22.27
C THR A 576 7.68 -13.25 23.12
N ALA A 577 7.44 -11.99 22.74
CA ALA A 577 6.45 -11.13 23.41
C ALA A 577 5.03 -11.70 23.31
N THR A 578 4.64 -12.24 22.15
CA THR A 578 3.34 -12.86 21.94
C THR A 578 3.18 -14.12 22.78
N ARG A 579 4.19 -15.01 22.80
CA ARG A 579 4.17 -16.29 23.53
C ARG A 579 4.38 -16.15 25.05
N GLY A 580 5.15 -15.15 25.48
CA GLY A 580 5.52 -14.92 26.87
C GLY A 580 4.38 -14.37 27.75
N GLY A 581 3.24 -13.99 27.16
CA GLY A 581 2.01 -13.82 27.92
C GLY A 581 1.42 -15.19 28.20
N LEU A 582 1.46 -15.66 29.46
CA LEU A 582 0.88 -16.93 29.92
C LEU A 582 -0.42 -17.23 29.16
N ASN A 583 -0.35 -18.10 28.14
CA ASN A 583 -1.43 -18.49 27.22
C ASN A 583 -2.35 -17.32 26.83
N VAL A 584 -2.06 -16.60 25.73
CA VAL A 584 -2.94 -15.53 25.19
C VAL A 584 -4.38 -16.03 25.10
N GLU A 585 -5.16 -15.85 26.16
CA GLU A 585 -6.57 -16.23 26.28
C GLU A 585 -6.89 -17.67 25.81
N GLY A 586 -5.95 -18.61 26.00
CA GLY A 586 -6.07 -20.02 25.57
C GLY A 586 -5.70 -20.29 24.10
N VAL A 587 -5.10 -19.33 23.41
CA VAL A 587 -4.64 -19.42 22.03
C VAL A 587 -3.18 -19.88 21.99
N ASN A 588 -2.95 -21.08 21.48
CA ASN A 588 -1.61 -21.63 21.26
C ASN A 588 -1.19 -21.49 19.79
N LEU A 589 -0.14 -20.71 19.53
CA LEU A 589 0.49 -20.64 18.21
C LEU A 589 1.33 -21.89 17.97
N PRO A 590 1.22 -22.55 16.79
CA PRO A 590 2.06 -23.71 16.47
C PRO A 590 3.55 -23.40 16.52
N ALA A 591 4.36 -24.45 16.65
CA ALA A 591 5.80 -24.34 16.47
C ALA A 591 6.12 -23.88 15.04
N GLY A 592 7.06 -22.95 14.89
CA GLY A 592 7.51 -22.44 13.59
C GLY A 592 6.64 -21.34 12.95
N VAL A 593 5.66 -20.78 13.68
CA VAL A 593 4.94 -19.55 13.28
C VAL A 593 5.36 -18.43 14.22
N ARG A 594 5.76 -17.27 13.71
CA ARG A 594 6.08 -16.11 14.56
C ARG A 594 4.83 -15.27 14.77
N GLY A 595 4.42 -15.10 16.02
CA GLY A 595 3.22 -14.36 16.40
C GLY A 595 3.48 -12.87 16.61
N VAL A 596 2.59 -12.02 16.09
CA VAL A 596 2.56 -10.59 16.44
C VAL A 596 1.21 -10.23 17.06
N ASP A 597 1.24 -9.87 18.35
CA ASP A 597 0.06 -9.46 19.12
C ASP A 597 -0.24 -7.96 18.93
N THR A 598 -1.42 -7.66 18.38
CA THR A 598 -1.92 -6.28 18.16
C THR A 598 -2.13 -5.45 19.44
N ASN A 599 -2.20 -6.08 20.61
CA ASN A 599 -2.25 -5.40 21.91
C ASN A 599 -0.85 -5.07 22.45
N LYS A 600 0.21 -5.66 21.90
CA LYS A 600 1.60 -5.50 22.40
C LYS A 600 2.51 -4.77 21.43
N LEU A 601 2.07 -4.56 20.19
CA LEU A 601 2.83 -3.87 19.16
C LEU A 601 1.96 -2.83 18.44
N ALA A 602 2.53 -1.65 18.21
CA ALA A 602 2.12 -0.72 17.17
C ALA A 602 3.25 -0.63 16.15
N ALA A 603 2.90 -0.79 14.89
CA ALA A 603 3.80 -0.66 13.77
C ALA A 603 3.13 0.35 12.82
N MET A 604 3.81 1.47 12.56
CA MET A 604 3.28 2.61 11.83
C MET A 604 4.27 3.08 10.76
N ALA A 605 3.78 3.73 9.71
CA ALA A 605 4.60 4.29 8.66
C ALA A 605 4.24 5.75 8.37
N ILE A 606 5.24 6.55 8.04
CA ILE A 606 5.13 7.90 7.47
C ILE A 606 5.81 7.88 6.10
N PRO A 607 5.05 7.81 4.99
CA PRO A 607 5.58 7.89 3.64
C PRO A 607 5.86 9.36 3.26
N PHE A 608 6.90 9.57 2.45
CA PHE A 608 7.18 10.85 1.80
C PHE A 608 8.00 10.62 0.53
N ASP A 609 7.85 11.53 -0.43
CA ASP A 609 8.51 11.48 -1.74
C ASP A 609 9.70 12.43 -1.77
N VAL A 610 10.88 11.94 -2.14
CA VAL A 610 12.12 12.70 -2.20
C VAL A 610 12.31 13.29 -3.60
N LEU A 611 12.41 14.62 -3.68
CA LEU A 611 12.56 15.37 -4.93
C LEU A 611 13.94 16.02 -5.07
N GLY A 612 14.43 16.07 -6.31
CA GLY A 612 15.69 16.70 -6.69
C GLY A 612 15.60 18.19 -6.97
#